data_AF-A0A0F3PF83-F1
#
_entry.id   AF-A0A0F3PF83-F1
#
_cell.length_a   1.000
_cell.length_b   1.000
_cell.length_c   1.000
_cell.angle_alpha   90.00
_cell.angle_beta   90.00
_cell.angle_gamma   90.00
#
_symmetry.space_group_name_H-M   'P 1'
#
loop_
_entity.id
_entity.type
_entity.pdbx_description
1 polymer ?
#
loop_
_entity_poly.entity_id
_entity_poly.type
_entity_poly.pdbx_seq_one_letter_code
_entity_poly.pdbx_strand_id
1 'polypeptide(L)'
;MRKILLKGPDISMENKNPDIQEIKTLADLPSGTGSEYFINAHGSEFFYKPINLGLWEKIKSYFMPEPSYLSMSILSDEGIISVLDITLLNKIQNNTTANQCNIVHIFSCHSGAAQHHLDWIQGNMVLCTYNKASDGNIIRLAQSNYDARTENDSLLIEYIRDNFHLLAASDFSISYKLDEQIYSFSLSANKIKNMKSIAELPAFLHKEYKAFVKFYKNIHSKYHESYPKIFNSNIETKPKELTYADLIRVFSRALTLETYNFNKFSLSKIETMLNQKGLYTDTSIGHAIEKGNSELLICLLNYGNTKVNSYHLNQAIEKGDLAILKTVLEHSTTKIELYNLNQAIEKGDLAILKTVLEHSTTKIELYNLNQAIEKGDLATLKAVLEHSTTKIESNNLNQAIAKGDLATLKAVLEHSTTKIESNNLNQAIAKGDLAILKAVLEHSTTKIELYNLNQAIAKGDLAILKAVLEHPTIEVSSYNIYTAEETHNLDVIELVKKYYNSTINTITSEENTIDITLTVVEEVPALGEGIEGV
;
A
#
# COMPACT_ATOMS: atom_id res chain seq x y z
N MET A 1 -28.95 -5.23 24.63
CA MET A 1 -29.58 -4.58 23.46
C MET A 1 -28.99 -5.23 22.21
N ARG A 2 -29.71 -5.27 21.07
CA ARG A 2 -29.11 -5.75 19.81
C ARG A 2 -27.99 -4.78 19.41
N LYS A 3 -26.85 -5.30 18.99
CA LYS A 3 -25.69 -4.51 18.53
C LYS A 3 -25.63 -4.49 17.01
N ILE A 4 -25.51 -3.31 16.43
CA ILE A 4 -25.62 -3.08 14.99
C ILE A 4 -24.45 -2.21 14.54
N LEU A 5 -23.77 -2.62 13.48
CA LEU A 5 -22.68 -1.86 12.88
C LEU A 5 -23.12 -1.30 11.52
N LEU A 6 -22.96 0.01 11.34
CA LEU A 6 -23.09 0.73 10.08
C LEU A 6 -21.72 1.24 9.64
N LYS A 7 -21.28 0.82 8.44
CA LYS A 7 -20.03 1.27 7.82
C LYS A 7 -20.32 2.18 6.63
N GLY A 8 -19.59 3.28 6.52
CA GLY A 8 -19.55 4.09 5.31
C GLY A 8 -18.93 3.32 4.14
N PRO A 9 -19.25 3.69 2.89
CA PRO A 9 -18.78 3.02 1.67
C PRO A 9 -17.25 2.95 1.55
N ASP A 10 -16.53 3.95 2.07
CA ASP A 10 -15.07 4.05 1.93
C ASP A 10 -14.32 3.70 3.22
N ILE A 11 -14.99 3.01 4.15
CA ILE A 11 -14.41 2.62 5.44
C ILE A 11 -14.03 1.14 5.47
N SER A 12 -12.72 0.90 5.57
CA SER A 12 -12.16 -0.37 5.98
C SER A 12 -12.11 -0.46 7.51
N MET A 13 -13.24 -0.81 8.13
CA MET A 13 -13.30 -1.17 9.56
C MET A 13 -13.51 -2.67 9.70
N GLU A 14 -12.67 -3.31 10.51
CA GLU A 14 -12.75 -4.74 10.76
C GLU A 14 -13.73 -5.00 11.91
N ASN A 15 -14.77 -5.81 11.67
CA ASN A 15 -15.65 -6.28 12.73
C ASN A 15 -15.25 -7.70 13.12
N LYS A 16 -14.56 -7.83 14.26
CA LYS A 16 -14.12 -9.13 14.79
C LYS A 16 -15.15 -9.79 15.71
N ASN A 17 -16.19 -9.07 16.09
CA ASN A 17 -17.22 -9.59 16.99
C ASN A 17 -18.41 -10.11 16.17
N PRO A 18 -18.63 -11.45 16.13
CA PRO A 18 -19.72 -12.05 15.35
C PRO A 18 -21.11 -11.71 15.89
N ASP A 19 -21.23 -11.29 17.15
CA ASP A 19 -22.51 -10.92 17.77
C ASP A 19 -22.99 -9.52 17.36
N ILE A 20 -22.15 -8.76 16.67
CA ILE A 20 -22.49 -7.44 16.14
C ILE A 20 -22.93 -7.60 14.69
N GLN A 21 -24.22 -7.37 14.45
CA GLN A 21 -24.76 -7.47 13.11
C GLN A 21 -24.33 -6.27 12.27
N GLU A 22 -23.61 -6.54 11.19
CA GLU A 22 -23.33 -5.53 10.17
C GLU A 22 -24.53 -5.37 9.22
N ILE A 23 -24.98 -4.13 9.03
CA ILE A 23 -26.01 -3.80 8.04
C ILE A 23 -25.42 -2.88 6.98
N LYS A 24 -25.80 -3.10 5.72
CA LYS A 24 -25.27 -2.36 4.56
C LYS A 24 -26.23 -1.30 4.06
N THR A 25 -27.51 -1.38 4.42
CA THR A 25 -28.54 -0.46 3.96
C THR A 25 -29.45 -0.02 5.10
N LEU A 26 -30.06 1.16 4.97
CA LEU A 26 -31.06 1.62 5.96
C LEU A 26 -32.37 0.84 5.93
N ALA A 27 -32.62 0.06 4.88
CA ALA A 27 -33.78 -0.81 4.83
C ALA A 27 -33.67 -1.96 5.85
N ASP A 28 -32.44 -2.30 6.24
CA ASP A 28 -32.14 -3.38 7.18
C ASP A 28 -32.14 -2.91 8.65
N LEU A 29 -32.51 -1.64 8.92
CA LEU A 29 -32.63 -1.13 10.28
C LEU A 29 -33.71 -1.91 11.04
N PRO A 30 -33.41 -2.43 12.23
CA PRO A 30 -34.39 -3.17 13.00
C PRO A 30 -35.47 -2.25 13.56
N SER A 31 -36.71 -2.74 13.50
CA SER A 31 -37.86 -2.06 14.06
C SER A 31 -38.20 -2.56 15.47
N GLY A 32 -38.72 -1.67 16.31
CA GLY A 32 -39.39 -2.02 17.57
C GLY A 32 -38.54 -1.76 18.82
N THR A 33 -37.55 -2.60 19.09
CA THR A 33 -36.76 -2.52 20.34
C THR A 33 -35.53 -1.63 20.20
N GLY A 34 -35.24 -0.85 21.25
CA GLY A 34 -34.00 -0.07 21.34
C GLY A 34 -32.75 -0.94 21.15
N SER A 35 -31.82 -0.43 20.35
CA SER A 35 -30.60 -1.11 19.94
C SER A 35 -29.37 -0.22 20.21
N GLU A 36 -28.20 -0.85 20.20
CA GLU A 36 -26.91 -0.18 20.27
C GLU A 36 -26.28 -0.14 18.88
N TYR A 37 -26.07 1.06 18.37
CA TYR A 37 -25.57 1.32 17.02
C TYR A 37 -24.13 1.80 17.08
N PHE A 38 -23.27 1.19 16.27
CA PHE A 38 -21.90 1.62 16.00
C PHE A 38 -21.85 2.17 14.58
N ILE A 39 -21.54 3.44 14.45
CA ILE A 39 -21.56 4.17 13.19
C ILE A 39 -20.13 4.61 12.89
N ASN A 40 -19.54 4.08 11.82
CA ASN A 40 -18.22 4.50 11.34
C ASN A 40 -18.30 5.08 9.92
N ALA A 41 -17.97 6.37 9.76
CA ALA A 41 -17.88 7.06 8.46
C ALA A 41 -16.82 8.18 8.48
N HIS A 42 -16.29 8.54 7.30
CA HIS A 42 -15.57 9.79 7.12
C HIS A 42 -16.58 10.88 6.74
N GLY A 43 -17.08 11.62 7.74
CA GLY A 43 -18.06 12.67 7.47
C GLY A 43 -19.34 12.16 6.81
N SER A 44 -19.80 12.86 5.77
CA SER A 44 -21.14 12.73 5.17
C SER A 44 -21.39 11.45 4.35
N GLU A 45 -20.74 10.35 4.67
CA GLU A 45 -20.58 9.20 3.76
C GLU A 45 -21.72 8.19 3.75
N PHE A 46 -22.72 8.29 4.62
CA PHE A 46 -23.69 7.19 4.70
C PHE A 46 -24.70 7.12 3.55
N PHE A 47 -24.92 8.18 2.75
CA PHE A 47 -25.86 8.14 1.62
C PHE A 47 -25.39 8.93 0.40
N TYR A 48 -24.43 8.38 -0.34
CA TYR A 48 -24.26 8.70 -1.76
C TYR A 48 -24.59 7.48 -2.63
N LYS A 49 -25.52 7.65 -3.58
CA LYS A 49 -25.48 7.12 -4.96
C LYS A 49 -26.73 7.58 -5.75
N PRO A 50 -26.65 7.82 -7.09
CA PRO A 50 -25.77 7.12 -8.02
C PRO A 50 -24.88 8.00 -8.93
N ILE A 51 -23.98 7.27 -9.57
CA ILE A 51 -22.98 7.63 -10.57
C ILE A 51 -23.67 8.21 -11.81
N ASN A 52 -23.75 9.55 -11.94
CA ASN A 52 -23.85 10.32 -13.20
C ASN A 52 -24.11 11.81 -12.92
N LEU A 53 -23.12 12.54 -12.39
CA LEU A 53 -23.17 14.01 -12.38
C LEU A 53 -22.40 14.56 -13.58
N GLY A 54 -23.05 15.45 -14.33
CA GLY A 54 -22.47 16.12 -15.49
C GLY A 54 -21.38 17.13 -15.09
N LEU A 55 -20.48 17.44 -16.03
CA LEU A 55 -19.31 18.32 -15.82
C LEU A 55 -19.66 19.68 -15.18
N TRP A 56 -20.86 20.20 -15.44
CA TRP A 56 -21.33 21.49 -14.93
C TRP A 56 -21.67 21.50 -13.44
N GLU A 57 -22.10 20.38 -12.87
CA GLU A 57 -22.39 20.28 -11.43
C GLU A 57 -21.09 20.18 -10.62
N LYS A 58 -20.06 19.54 -11.17
CA LYS A 58 -18.69 19.53 -10.62
C LYS A 58 -18.05 20.92 -10.59
N ILE A 59 -18.32 21.77 -11.57
CA ILE A 59 -17.75 23.13 -11.61
C ILE A 59 -18.43 24.03 -10.57
N LYS A 60 -19.73 23.83 -10.30
CA LYS A 60 -20.49 24.65 -9.35
C LYS A 60 -20.08 24.44 -7.89
N SER A 61 -19.59 23.24 -7.54
CA SER A 61 -19.09 22.94 -6.19
C SER A 61 -17.72 23.58 -5.87
N TYR A 62 -16.97 24.02 -6.88
CA TYR A 62 -15.61 24.54 -6.71
C TYR A 62 -15.53 26.05 -6.45
N PHE A 63 -16.61 26.83 -6.63
CA PHE A 63 -16.54 28.30 -6.70
C PHE A 63 -17.37 29.06 -5.65
N MET A 64 -17.67 28.48 -4.48
CA MET A 64 -18.32 29.24 -3.39
C MET A 64 -17.37 29.55 -2.21
N PRO A 65 -17.33 30.81 -1.72
CA PRO A 65 -16.51 31.20 -0.59
C PRO A 65 -17.18 30.83 0.75
N GLU A 66 -16.37 30.31 1.67
CA GLU A 66 -16.60 29.99 3.10
C GLU A 66 -17.54 30.98 3.85
N PRO A 67 -18.37 30.49 4.81
CA PRO A 67 -17.86 29.88 6.05
C PRO A 67 -18.39 28.47 6.35
N SER A 68 -17.47 27.52 6.39
CA SER A 68 -17.38 26.33 7.23
C SER A 68 -18.68 25.69 7.74
N TYR A 69 -19.57 25.19 6.88
CA TYR A 69 -20.39 23.99 7.16
C TYR A 69 -20.75 23.31 5.83
N LEU A 70 -20.41 22.03 5.72
CA LEU A 70 -20.57 21.18 4.54
C LEU A 70 -21.99 21.26 3.94
N SER A 71 -22.07 21.79 2.72
CA SER A 71 -23.27 21.82 1.88
C SER A 71 -22.93 21.30 0.48
N MET A 72 -23.68 20.29 -0.01
CA MET A 72 -23.91 20.09 -1.44
C MET A 72 -25.29 19.45 -1.66
N SER A 73 -25.95 19.92 -2.72
CA SER A 73 -27.36 19.74 -3.06
C SER A 73 -27.58 18.61 -4.07
N ILE A 74 -28.63 17.78 -3.93
CA ILE A 74 -29.26 17.04 -5.05
C ILE A 74 -30.79 17.01 -4.85
N LEU A 75 -31.53 17.26 -5.94
CA LEU A 75 -32.98 17.35 -6.05
C LEU A 75 -33.67 15.97 -5.96
N SER A 76 -34.87 15.93 -5.35
CA SER A 76 -35.88 14.88 -5.55
C SER A 76 -37.25 15.52 -5.79
N ASP A 77 -38.18 14.76 -6.37
CA ASP A 77 -39.52 15.21 -6.80
C ASP A 77 -40.44 15.71 -5.66
N GLU A 78 -39.99 15.64 -4.39
CA GLU A 78 -40.71 16.15 -3.21
C GLU A 78 -39.97 17.29 -2.48
N GLY A 79 -38.91 17.86 -3.08
CA GLY A 79 -38.25 19.05 -2.54
C GLY A 79 -37.03 18.78 -1.64
N ILE A 80 -36.27 19.85 -1.38
CA ILE A 80 -34.88 19.86 -0.92
C ILE A 80 -34.77 19.64 0.60
N ILE A 81 -34.15 18.54 1.05
CA ILE A 81 -33.61 18.43 2.43
C ILE A 81 -32.29 17.63 2.42
N SER A 82 -31.17 18.28 2.76
CA SER A 82 -29.93 17.61 3.17
C SER A 82 -29.37 18.23 4.46
N VAL A 83 -29.49 17.51 5.57
CA VAL A 83 -28.83 17.79 6.86
C VAL A 83 -28.31 16.45 7.40
N LEU A 84 -27.07 16.11 7.02
CA LEU A 84 -26.51 14.78 7.20
C LEU A 84 -25.81 14.66 8.57
N ASP A 85 -26.60 14.26 9.55
CA ASP A 85 -26.25 13.56 10.80
C ASP A 85 -27.58 13.22 11.49
N ILE A 86 -28.47 14.21 11.51
CA ILE A 86 -29.80 14.14 12.14
C ILE A 86 -30.73 13.21 11.37
N THR A 87 -30.65 13.14 10.04
CA THR A 87 -31.53 12.28 9.23
C THR A 87 -31.36 10.79 9.55
N LEU A 88 -30.10 10.33 9.69
CA LEU A 88 -29.80 8.96 10.08
C LEU A 88 -30.28 8.67 11.50
N LEU A 89 -29.97 9.57 12.44
CA LEU A 89 -30.38 9.43 13.84
C LEU A 89 -31.90 9.45 14.00
N ASN A 90 -32.60 10.32 13.26
CA ASN A 90 -34.06 10.33 13.17
C ASN A 90 -34.61 9.05 12.58
N LYS A 91 -33.97 8.47 11.54
CA LYS A 91 -34.43 7.20 10.98
C LYS A 91 -34.23 6.03 11.95
N ILE A 92 -33.12 6.00 12.68
CA ILE A 92 -32.89 5.04 13.77
C ILE A 92 -34.01 5.18 14.81
N GLN A 93 -34.31 6.40 15.21
CA GLN A 93 -35.27 6.64 16.28
C GLN A 93 -36.73 6.44 15.85
N ASN A 94 -37.09 6.77 14.61
CA ASN A 94 -38.42 6.52 14.03
C ASN A 94 -38.74 5.03 13.88
N ASN A 95 -37.71 4.19 13.74
CA ASN A 95 -37.87 2.73 13.75
C ASN A 95 -37.96 2.15 15.17
N THR A 96 -37.80 2.97 16.20
CA THR A 96 -37.79 2.54 17.60
C THR A 96 -39.10 2.93 18.27
N THR A 97 -39.65 2.05 19.12
CA THR A 97 -40.86 2.37 19.89
C THR A 97 -40.62 3.56 20.82
N ALA A 98 -41.61 4.44 20.97
CA ALA A 98 -41.47 5.75 21.63
C ALA A 98 -40.83 5.71 23.04
N ASN A 99 -41.09 4.63 23.80
CA ASN A 99 -40.59 4.46 25.18
C ASN A 99 -39.28 3.67 25.26
N GLN A 100 -38.64 3.39 24.13
CA GLN A 100 -37.31 2.77 24.07
C GLN A 100 -36.27 3.82 23.69
N CYS A 101 -35.04 3.56 24.11
CA CYS A 101 -33.91 4.43 23.85
C CYS A 101 -32.84 3.65 23.11
N ASN A 102 -32.24 4.30 22.13
CA ASN A 102 -31.07 3.78 21.42
C ASN A 102 -29.78 4.30 22.03
N ILE A 103 -28.74 3.47 22.03
CA ILE A 103 -27.37 3.94 22.27
C ILE A 103 -26.69 4.04 20.92
N VAL A 104 -26.13 5.20 20.59
CA VAL A 104 -25.49 5.44 19.31
C VAL A 104 -24.05 5.90 19.53
N HIS A 105 -23.10 5.17 18.96
CA HIS A 105 -21.69 5.46 18.96
C HIS A 105 -21.27 5.96 17.58
N ILE A 106 -20.75 7.17 17.48
CA ILE A 106 -20.25 7.73 16.22
C ILE A 106 -18.73 7.83 16.26
N PHE A 107 -18.07 7.04 15.41
CA PHE A 107 -16.63 7.04 15.18
C PHE A 107 -16.33 7.82 13.89
N SER A 108 -16.45 9.14 13.94
CA SER A 108 -16.28 10.01 12.78
C SER A 108 -15.63 11.34 13.14
N CYS A 109 -14.90 11.93 12.20
CA CYS A 109 -14.40 13.31 12.27
C CYS A 109 -15.50 14.35 12.39
N HIS A 110 -16.75 14.05 12.02
CA HIS A 110 -17.86 15.02 12.08
C HIS A 110 -18.83 14.75 13.21
N SER A 111 -18.52 13.79 14.09
CA SER A 111 -19.42 13.34 15.16
C SER A 111 -19.87 14.46 16.12
N GLY A 112 -19.11 15.54 16.28
CA GLY A 112 -19.56 16.67 17.11
C GLY A 112 -20.73 17.47 16.51
N ALA A 113 -20.97 17.42 15.19
CA ALA A 113 -22.15 18.06 14.58
C ALA A 113 -23.45 17.38 15.08
N ALA A 114 -23.48 16.04 15.14
CA ALA A 114 -24.58 15.30 15.74
C ALA A 114 -24.91 15.72 17.19
N GLN A 115 -23.92 16.13 17.98
CA GLN A 115 -24.16 16.62 19.34
C GLN A 115 -24.80 18.01 19.36
N HIS A 116 -24.34 18.92 18.51
CA HIS A 116 -24.87 20.28 18.43
C HIS A 116 -26.33 20.33 17.98
N HIS A 117 -26.79 19.31 17.25
CA HIS A 117 -28.14 19.23 16.71
C HIS A 117 -28.99 18.09 17.31
N LEU A 118 -28.63 17.64 18.51
CA LEU A 118 -29.37 16.57 19.20
C LEU A 118 -30.81 17.00 19.52
N ASP A 119 -31.07 18.30 19.64
CA ASP A 119 -32.40 18.89 19.78
C ASP A 119 -33.32 18.58 18.59
N TRP A 120 -32.78 18.43 17.38
CA TRP A 120 -33.57 18.15 16.16
C TRP A 120 -33.87 16.66 15.94
N ILE A 121 -33.29 15.79 16.77
CA ILE A 121 -33.60 14.36 16.74
C ILE A 121 -34.90 14.11 17.48
N GLN A 122 -35.88 13.41 16.93
CA GLN A 122 -37.10 13.07 17.66
C GLN A 122 -36.84 11.90 18.60
N GLY A 123 -37.42 11.85 19.80
CA GLY A 123 -37.36 10.67 20.69
C GLY A 123 -36.11 10.56 21.57
N ASN A 124 -35.95 9.37 22.19
CA ASN A 124 -34.98 9.13 23.27
C ASN A 124 -33.69 8.48 22.74
N MET A 125 -32.54 9.07 23.05
CA MET A 125 -31.24 8.59 22.57
C MET A 125 -30.09 8.87 23.56
N VAL A 126 -29.16 7.94 23.67
CA VAL A 126 -27.82 8.18 24.23
C VAL A 126 -26.83 8.27 23.08
N LEU A 127 -26.23 9.43 22.88
CA LEU A 127 -25.26 9.68 21.82
C LEU A 127 -23.85 9.77 22.39
N CYS A 128 -22.96 8.90 21.91
CA CYS A 128 -21.54 8.84 22.24
C CYS A 128 -20.70 9.23 21.01
N THR A 129 -19.81 10.21 21.16
CA THR A 129 -18.86 10.63 20.13
C THR A 129 -17.43 10.50 20.63
N TYR A 130 -16.52 10.18 19.72
CA TYR A 130 -15.17 9.72 20.07
C TYR A 130 -14.04 10.57 19.49
N ASN A 131 -14.39 11.69 18.86
CA ASN A 131 -13.49 12.70 18.34
C ASN A 131 -14.23 14.05 18.34
N LYS A 132 -13.48 15.16 18.33
CA LYS A 132 -14.07 16.47 18.09
C LYS A 132 -14.45 16.62 16.61
N ALA A 133 -15.49 17.41 16.31
CA ALA A 133 -15.96 17.69 14.95
C ALA A 133 -14.92 18.29 13.98
N SER A 134 -13.83 18.84 14.53
CA SER A 134 -12.73 19.45 13.77
C SER A 134 -11.58 18.50 13.49
N ASP A 135 -11.59 17.32 14.10
CA ASP A 135 -10.41 16.47 14.12
C ASP A 135 -10.42 15.54 12.90
N GLY A 136 -9.28 15.44 12.21
CA GLY A 136 -9.15 14.48 11.11
C GLY A 136 -9.51 13.08 11.61
N ASN A 137 -10.32 12.33 10.86
CA ASN A 137 -10.77 11.01 11.33
C ASN A 137 -9.56 10.09 11.44
N ILE A 138 -9.05 9.89 12.65
CA ILE A 138 -7.93 8.99 12.88
C ILE A 138 -8.50 7.58 12.88
N ILE A 139 -8.58 6.96 11.69
CA ILE A 139 -9.16 5.63 11.47
C ILE A 139 -8.70 4.64 12.54
N ARG A 140 -7.40 4.66 12.90
CA ARG A 140 -6.84 3.78 13.92
C ARG A 140 -7.36 4.06 15.33
N LEU A 141 -7.62 5.32 15.70
CA LEU A 141 -8.24 5.65 16.99
C LEU A 141 -9.73 5.35 17.01
N ALA A 142 -10.43 5.55 15.89
CA ALA A 142 -11.81 5.15 15.69
C ALA A 142 -11.96 3.63 15.87
N GLN A 143 -11.15 2.83 15.16
CA GLN A 143 -11.07 1.38 15.32
C GLN A 143 -10.71 1.00 16.76
N SER A 144 -9.70 1.63 17.36
CA SER A 144 -9.31 1.34 18.76
C SER A 144 -10.44 1.61 19.76
N ASN A 145 -11.25 2.66 19.56
CA ASN A 145 -12.41 2.94 20.41
C ASN A 145 -13.55 1.96 20.16
N TYR A 146 -13.79 1.60 18.90
CA TYR A 146 -14.76 0.57 18.53
C TYR A 146 -14.38 -0.77 19.16
N ASP A 147 -13.13 -1.22 18.99
CA ASP A 147 -12.61 -2.46 19.56
C ASP A 147 -12.77 -2.43 21.08
N ALA A 148 -12.33 -1.37 21.76
CA ALA A 148 -12.44 -1.26 23.22
C ALA A 148 -13.91 -1.32 23.72
N ARG A 149 -14.87 -0.82 22.94
CA ARG A 149 -16.31 -0.89 23.28
C ARG A 149 -16.91 -2.25 22.96
N THR A 150 -16.39 -2.97 21.97
CA THR A 150 -16.99 -4.19 21.43
C THR A 150 -16.27 -5.48 21.83
N GLU A 151 -15.07 -5.39 22.42
CA GLU A 151 -14.27 -6.52 22.91
C GLU A 151 -15.00 -7.31 24.00
N ASN A 152 -15.75 -6.62 24.88
CA ASN A 152 -16.51 -7.25 25.96
C ASN A 152 -17.96 -6.78 25.92
N ASP A 153 -18.89 -7.65 26.34
CA ASP A 153 -20.31 -7.30 26.49
C ASP A 153 -20.60 -6.52 27.79
N SER A 154 -19.73 -5.56 28.12
CA SER A 154 -19.89 -4.70 29.29
C SER A 154 -20.94 -3.63 29.05
N LEU A 155 -21.52 -3.14 30.15
CA LEU A 155 -22.45 -2.03 30.13
C LEU A 155 -21.75 -0.73 29.70
N LEU A 156 -22.48 0.19 29.06
CA LEU A 156 -21.90 1.46 28.60
C LEU A 156 -21.18 2.21 29.73
N ILE A 157 -21.75 2.21 30.94
CA ILE A 157 -21.17 2.92 32.08
C ILE A 157 -19.92 2.23 32.64
N GLU A 158 -19.85 0.90 32.58
CA GLU A 158 -18.67 0.11 32.96
C GLU A 158 -17.54 0.34 31.94
N TYR A 159 -17.87 0.33 30.65
CA TYR A 159 -16.95 0.70 29.59
C TYR A 159 -16.36 2.10 29.81
N ILE A 160 -17.19 3.10 30.12
CA ILE A 160 -16.73 4.47 30.38
C ILE A 160 -15.83 4.50 31.63
N ARG A 161 -16.17 3.80 32.71
CA ARG A 161 -15.32 3.69 33.92
C ARG A 161 -13.95 3.11 33.59
N ASP A 162 -13.92 1.99 32.89
CA ASP A 162 -12.71 1.19 32.68
C ASP A 162 -11.78 1.80 31.62
N ASN A 163 -12.34 2.63 30.73
CA ASN A 163 -11.60 3.31 29.65
C ASN A 163 -11.56 4.84 29.80
N PHE A 164 -11.96 5.38 30.95
CA PHE A 164 -12.09 6.83 31.16
C PHE A 164 -10.81 7.59 30.79
N HIS A 165 -9.65 7.03 31.12
CA HIS A 165 -8.33 7.58 30.81
C HIS A 165 -8.08 7.72 29.31
N LEU A 166 -8.51 6.75 28.50
CA LEU A 166 -8.40 6.79 27.04
C LEU A 166 -9.43 7.72 26.40
N LEU A 167 -10.65 7.73 26.93
CA LEU A 167 -11.71 8.63 26.48
C LEU A 167 -11.33 10.10 26.71
N ALA A 168 -10.63 10.39 27.81
CA ALA A 168 -10.09 11.72 28.10
C ALA A 168 -9.05 12.17 27.07
N ALA A 169 -8.32 11.22 26.46
CA ALA A 169 -7.41 11.45 25.35
C ALA A 169 -8.04 11.18 23.97
N SER A 170 -9.37 11.28 23.85
CA SER A 170 -10.11 11.11 22.58
C SER A 170 -11.14 12.21 22.34
N ASP A 171 -11.11 13.31 23.10
CA ASP A 171 -12.15 14.35 23.06
C ASP A 171 -13.59 13.75 23.11
N PHE A 172 -13.75 12.68 23.90
CA PHE A 172 -14.99 11.91 24.00
C PHE A 172 -16.12 12.76 24.57
N SER A 173 -17.33 12.58 24.06
CA SER A 173 -18.52 13.09 24.74
C SER A 173 -19.72 12.18 24.67
N ILE A 174 -20.57 12.32 25.69
CA ILE A 174 -21.81 11.58 25.85
C ILE A 174 -22.96 12.54 26.10
N SER A 175 -24.06 12.34 25.38
CA SER A 175 -25.28 13.13 25.55
C SER A 175 -26.48 12.21 25.73
N TYR A 176 -27.29 12.47 26.76
CA TYR A 176 -28.56 11.80 27.00
C TYR A 176 -29.68 12.74 26.57
N LYS A 177 -30.40 12.39 25.51
CA LYS A 177 -31.67 12.99 25.15
C LYS A 177 -32.79 12.10 25.68
N LEU A 178 -33.44 12.53 26.75
CA LEU A 178 -34.51 11.79 27.43
C LEU A 178 -35.67 12.74 27.72
N ASP A 179 -36.88 12.38 27.30
CA ASP A 179 -38.10 13.17 27.52
C ASP A 179 -37.93 14.65 27.14
N GLU A 180 -37.42 14.90 25.92
CA GLU A 180 -37.11 16.23 25.37
C GLU A 180 -36.03 17.04 26.12
N GLN A 181 -35.38 16.46 27.14
CA GLN A 181 -34.27 17.07 27.86
C GLN A 181 -32.93 16.52 27.39
N ILE A 182 -31.94 17.40 27.25
CA ILE A 182 -30.59 17.04 26.84
C ILE A 182 -29.61 17.26 27.99
N TYR A 183 -28.83 16.21 28.29
CA TYR A 183 -27.77 16.24 29.28
C TYR A 183 -26.47 15.80 28.63
N SER A 184 -25.47 16.69 28.58
CA SER A 184 -24.20 16.40 27.91
C SER A 184 -23.01 16.49 28.86
N PHE A 185 -22.04 15.61 28.64
CA PHE A 185 -20.73 15.63 29.29
C PHE A 185 -19.64 15.41 28.24
N SER A 186 -18.59 16.22 28.30
CA SER A 186 -17.48 16.18 27.35
C SER A 186 -16.15 16.18 28.06
N LEU A 187 -15.25 15.35 27.55
CA LEU A 187 -13.84 15.34 27.89
C LEU A 187 -13.07 16.06 26.79
N SER A 188 -11.92 16.66 27.15
CA SER A 188 -11.01 17.19 26.15
C SER A 188 -9.57 16.79 26.39
N ALA A 189 -8.91 16.36 25.31
CA ALA A 189 -7.49 16.05 25.29
C ALA A 189 -6.62 17.30 25.42
N ASN A 190 -7.19 18.51 25.23
CA ASN A 190 -6.42 19.75 25.24
C ASN A 190 -5.65 19.96 26.55
N LYS A 191 -6.20 19.59 27.71
CA LYS A 191 -5.46 19.73 28.97
C LYS A 191 -4.25 18.80 29.03
N ILE A 192 -4.40 17.56 28.54
CA ILE A 192 -3.33 16.54 28.47
C ILE A 192 -2.22 17.02 27.54
N LYS A 193 -2.56 17.55 26.37
CA LYS A 193 -1.62 18.10 25.37
C LYS A 193 -0.75 19.25 25.89
N ASN A 194 -1.15 19.90 26.98
CA ASN A 194 -0.43 21.02 27.60
C ASN A 194 0.20 20.67 28.96
N MET A 195 0.19 19.40 29.37
CA MET A 195 0.85 18.96 30.62
C MET A 195 2.38 18.96 30.44
N LYS A 196 3.10 19.39 31.48
CA LYS A 196 4.57 19.37 31.48
C LYS A 196 5.12 18.02 31.88
N SER A 197 4.34 17.24 32.63
CA SER A 197 4.73 15.91 33.08
C SER A 197 3.56 14.92 33.05
N ILE A 198 3.86 13.67 32.74
CA ILE A 198 2.94 12.54 32.87
C ILE A 198 2.41 12.35 34.30
N ALA A 199 3.14 12.83 35.30
CA ALA A 199 2.73 12.78 36.71
C ALA A 199 1.51 13.67 37.02
N GLU A 200 1.18 14.65 36.17
CA GLU A 200 -0.02 15.50 36.33
C GLU A 200 -1.31 14.75 35.98
N LEU A 201 -1.21 13.69 35.17
CA LEU A 201 -2.33 13.02 34.55
C LEU A 201 -3.26 12.30 35.54
N PRO A 202 -2.78 11.55 36.56
CA PRO A 202 -3.67 10.88 37.51
C PRO A 202 -4.59 11.86 38.27
N ALA A 203 -4.05 13.00 38.71
CA ALA A 203 -4.82 14.01 39.43
C ALA A 203 -5.88 14.67 38.53
N PHE A 204 -5.54 14.96 37.27
CA PHE A 204 -6.47 15.45 36.27
C PHE A 204 -7.59 14.43 36.00
N LEU A 205 -7.25 13.17 35.70
CA LEU A 205 -8.22 12.12 35.41
C LEU A 205 -9.16 11.86 36.59
N HIS A 206 -8.65 11.89 37.83
CA HIS A 206 -9.48 11.74 39.02
C HIS A 206 -10.49 12.88 39.16
N LYS A 207 -10.08 14.12 38.88
CA LYS A 207 -10.97 15.29 38.91
C LYS A 207 -12.07 15.18 37.86
N GLU A 208 -11.71 14.86 36.62
CA GLU A 208 -12.67 14.70 35.51
C GLU A 208 -13.63 13.52 35.77
N TYR A 209 -13.13 12.40 36.30
CA TYR A 209 -13.96 11.25 36.65
C TYR A 209 -14.98 11.58 37.73
N LYS A 210 -14.58 12.35 38.75
CA LYS A 210 -15.50 12.81 39.80
C LYS A 210 -16.60 13.71 39.23
N ALA A 211 -16.28 14.56 38.25
CA ALA A 211 -17.27 15.37 37.54
C ALA A 211 -18.24 14.49 36.74
N PHE A 212 -17.73 13.48 36.04
CA PHE A 212 -18.54 12.51 35.31
C PHE A 212 -19.48 11.71 36.24
N VAL A 213 -18.98 11.21 37.37
CA VAL A 213 -19.80 10.51 38.38
C VAL A 213 -20.95 11.38 38.88
N LYS A 214 -20.68 12.68 39.14
CA LYS A 214 -21.73 13.62 39.55
C LYS A 214 -22.77 13.83 38.45
N PHE A 215 -22.32 13.98 37.20
CA PHE A 215 -23.18 14.08 36.03
C PHE A 215 -24.09 12.86 35.87
N TYR A 216 -23.51 11.65 35.87
CA TYR A 216 -24.27 10.40 35.72
C TYR A 216 -25.28 10.20 36.86
N LYS A 217 -24.88 10.43 38.12
CA LYS A 217 -25.78 10.28 39.29
C LYS A 217 -27.02 11.17 39.20
N ASN A 218 -26.88 12.40 38.70
CA ASN A 218 -28.00 13.34 38.53
C ASN A 218 -29.03 12.81 37.50
N ILE A 219 -28.55 12.23 36.40
CA ILE A 219 -29.43 11.67 35.36
C ILE A 219 -30.05 10.36 35.85
N HIS A 220 -29.23 9.47 36.43
CA HIS A 220 -29.68 8.20 36.99
C HIS A 220 -30.79 8.41 38.03
N SER A 221 -30.65 9.34 38.99
CA SER A 221 -31.69 9.59 40.00
C SER A 221 -33.04 10.01 39.40
N LYS A 222 -33.05 10.59 38.20
CA LYS A 222 -34.27 11.03 37.51
C LYS A 222 -34.88 9.94 36.62
N TYR A 223 -34.04 9.13 35.97
CA TYR A 223 -34.45 8.34 34.81
C TYR A 223 -34.25 6.82 34.95
N HIS A 224 -33.65 6.33 36.04
CA HIS A 224 -33.35 4.90 36.17
C HIS A 224 -34.59 3.99 36.16
N GLU A 225 -35.71 4.44 36.73
CA GLU A 225 -36.98 3.70 36.71
C GLU A 225 -37.63 3.72 35.32
N SER A 226 -37.59 4.85 34.61
CA SER A 226 -38.18 5.01 33.27
C SER A 226 -37.36 4.30 32.17
N TYR A 227 -36.03 4.24 32.32
CA TYR A 227 -35.11 3.68 31.33
C TYR A 227 -34.13 2.67 31.93
N PRO A 228 -34.61 1.56 32.52
CA PRO A 228 -33.77 0.61 33.26
C PRO A 228 -32.74 -0.10 32.37
N LYS A 229 -32.95 -0.18 31.05
CA LYS A 229 -31.98 -0.75 30.10
C LYS A 229 -30.73 0.11 29.91
N ILE A 230 -30.83 1.42 30.15
CA ILE A 230 -29.71 2.38 30.05
C ILE A 230 -29.02 2.50 31.43
N PHE A 231 -29.83 2.53 32.48
CA PHE A 231 -29.41 2.75 33.87
C PHE A 231 -29.52 1.46 34.70
N ASN A 232 -28.95 0.37 34.21
CA ASN A 232 -28.99 -0.92 34.90
C ASN A 232 -27.89 -1.10 35.94
N SER A 233 -27.01 -0.12 36.12
CA SER A 233 -25.98 -0.16 37.16
C SER A 233 -25.67 1.23 37.74
N ASN A 234 -25.26 1.21 39.01
CA ASN A 234 -24.69 2.36 39.68
C ASN A 234 -23.23 2.54 39.25
N ILE A 235 -22.82 3.78 39.04
CA ILE A 235 -21.41 4.08 38.77
C ILE A 235 -20.59 4.06 40.06
N GLU A 236 -19.46 3.36 40.02
CA GLU A 236 -18.47 3.40 41.09
C GLU A 236 -17.87 4.79 41.26
N THR A 237 -17.60 5.18 42.50
CA THR A 237 -17.09 6.52 42.83
C THR A 237 -15.61 6.69 42.58
N LYS A 238 -14.86 5.59 42.42
CA LYS A 238 -13.42 5.60 42.15
C LYS A 238 -13.16 5.13 40.72
N PRO A 239 -12.25 5.79 39.99
CA PRO A 239 -11.82 5.30 38.68
C PRO A 239 -10.93 4.06 38.85
N LYS A 240 -10.72 3.35 37.74
CA LYS A 240 -9.71 2.29 37.63
C LYS A 240 -8.32 2.81 38.03
N GLU A 241 -7.56 1.99 38.77
CA GLU A 241 -6.15 2.28 39.05
C GLU A 241 -5.31 2.15 37.77
N LEU A 242 -4.48 3.17 37.50
CA LEU A 242 -3.71 3.27 36.27
C LEU A 242 -2.26 2.89 36.51
N THR A 243 -1.73 2.02 35.66
CA THR A 243 -0.29 1.70 35.63
C THR A 243 0.48 2.80 34.90
N TYR A 244 1.80 2.84 35.04
CA TYR A 244 2.63 3.76 34.25
C TYR A 244 2.45 3.54 32.73
N ALA A 245 2.27 2.28 32.29
CA ALA A 245 2.00 1.95 30.90
C ALA A 245 0.66 2.53 30.41
N ASP A 246 -0.38 2.54 31.26
CA ASP A 246 -1.65 3.20 30.94
C ASP A 246 -1.45 4.71 30.72
N LEU A 247 -0.66 5.36 31.58
CA LEU A 247 -0.39 6.80 31.44
C LEU A 247 0.35 7.09 30.12
N ILE A 248 1.32 6.25 29.76
CA ILE A 248 2.06 6.36 28.49
C ILE A 248 1.11 6.21 27.29
N ARG A 249 0.17 5.26 27.38
CA ARG A 249 -0.85 5.04 26.34
C ARG A 249 -1.74 6.28 26.16
N VAL A 250 -2.13 6.94 27.25
CA VAL A 250 -2.93 8.18 27.23
C VAL A 250 -2.16 9.32 26.58
N PHE A 251 -0.90 9.55 26.98
CA PHE A 251 -0.07 10.60 26.36
C PHE A 251 0.22 10.32 24.89
N SER A 252 0.53 9.08 24.52
CA SER A 252 0.79 8.70 23.13
C SER A 252 -0.44 8.92 22.24
N ARG A 253 -1.64 8.72 22.81
CA ARG A 253 -2.90 8.99 22.13
C ARG A 253 -3.15 10.49 21.95
N ALA A 254 -2.90 11.29 22.99
CA ALA A 254 -2.99 12.75 22.91
C ALA A 254 -1.97 13.34 21.91
N LEU A 255 -0.76 12.77 21.86
CA LEU A 255 0.26 13.08 20.86
C LEU A 255 -0.24 12.77 19.46
N THR A 256 -0.79 11.57 19.24
CA THR A 256 -1.37 11.17 17.94
C THR A 256 -2.49 12.12 17.50
N LEU A 257 -3.36 12.55 18.41
CA LEU A 257 -4.39 13.55 18.08
C LEU A 257 -3.80 14.91 17.70
N GLU A 258 -2.73 15.36 18.37
CA GLU A 258 -2.10 16.65 18.03
C GLU A 258 -1.31 16.58 16.71
N THR A 259 -0.74 15.42 16.37
CA THR A 259 -0.02 15.23 15.10
C THR A 259 -0.97 15.16 13.90
N TYR A 260 -2.16 14.56 14.06
CA TYR A 260 -3.17 14.54 12.99
C TYR A 260 -3.87 15.88 12.79
N ASN A 261 -3.97 16.68 13.86
CA ASN A 261 -4.55 18.02 13.81
C ASN A 261 -3.47 19.12 13.76
N PHE A 262 -2.31 18.77 13.22
CA PHE A 262 -1.14 19.62 13.24
C PHE A 262 -1.42 20.97 12.58
N ASN A 263 -1.15 22.04 13.34
CA ASN A 263 -1.23 23.41 12.88
C ASN A 263 -0.06 24.22 13.46
N LYS A 264 0.00 25.52 13.15
CA LYS A 264 1.10 26.41 13.57
C LYS A 264 1.36 26.47 15.09
N PHE A 265 0.43 26.03 15.94
CA PHE A 265 0.58 25.99 17.39
C PHE A 265 0.84 24.57 17.95
N SER A 266 0.92 23.55 17.09
CA SER A 266 1.03 22.15 17.50
C SER A 266 2.45 21.75 17.86
N LEU A 267 3.46 22.30 17.18
CA LEU A 267 4.86 21.87 17.35
C LEU A 267 5.35 22.00 18.79
N SER A 268 5.18 23.16 19.43
CA SER A 268 5.62 23.37 20.82
C SER A 268 4.92 22.46 21.82
N LYS A 269 3.66 22.08 21.55
CA LYS A 269 2.91 21.11 22.39
C LYS A 269 3.47 19.70 22.19
N ILE A 270 3.75 19.34 20.94
CA ILE A 270 4.34 18.05 20.59
C ILE A 270 5.72 17.91 21.25
N GLU A 271 6.59 18.91 21.12
CA GLU A 271 7.89 18.95 21.82
C GLU A 271 7.73 18.80 23.33
N THR A 272 6.77 19.49 23.93
CA THR A 272 6.48 19.37 25.36
C THR A 272 6.09 17.95 25.75
N MET A 273 5.23 17.29 24.96
CA MET A 273 4.84 15.89 25.18
C MET A 273 6.03 14.94 24.98
N LEU A 274 6.88 15.19 23.98
CA LEU A 274 8.08 14.38 23.69
C LEU A 274 9.18 14.51 24.76
N ASN A 275 9.04 15.39 25.77
CA ASN A 275 9.91 15.35 26.96
C ASN A 275 9.66 14.10 27.85
N GLN A 276 8.51 13.43 27.70
CA GLN A 276 8.19 12.22 28.44
C GLN A 276 8.84 11.00 27.76
N LYS A 277 9.39 10.04 28.52
CA LYS A 277 10.02 8.84 27.95
C LYS A 277 9.02 7.71 27.71
N GLY A 278 9.22 6.96 26.62
CA GLY A 278 8.47 5.74 26.31
C GLY A 278 7.19 5.93 25.51
N LEU A 279 6.97 7.11 24.91
CA LEU A 279 5.79 7.37 24.08
C LEU A 279 5.85 6.58 22.77
N TYR A 280 4.68 6.17 22.29
CA TYR A 280 4.53 5.52 20.98
C TYR A 280 4.40 6.59 19.88
N THR A 281 5.37 6.65 18.98
CA THR A 281 5.47 7.67 17.93
C THR A 281 5.23 7.15 16.52
N ASP A 282 5.17 5.83 16.31
CA ASP A 282 5.07 5.21 14.97
C ASP A 282 3.94 5.80 14.11
N THR A 283 2.72 5.83 14.66
CA THR A 283 1.55 6.38 13.94
C THR A 283 1.73 7.85 13.58
N SER A 284 2.36 8.63 14.47
CA SER A 284 2.62 10.05 14.24
C SER A 284 3.70 10.27 13.17
N ILE A 285 4.72 9.42 13.13
CA ILE A 285 5.78 9.46 12.10
C ILE A 285 5.18 9.16 10.74
N GLY A 286 4.41 8.07 10.63
CA GLY A 286 3.72 7.73 9.38
C GLY A 286 2.82 8.85 8.88
N HIS A 287 2.09 9.51 9.79
CA HIS A 287 1.27 10.67 9.43
C HIS A 287 2.09 11.88 8.95
N ALA A 288 3.20 12.19 9.64
CA ALA A 288 4.09 13.27 9.22
C ALA A 288 4.66 13.04 7.81
N ILE A 289 5.02 11.79 7.49
CA ILE A 289 5.46 11.36 6.15
C ILE A 289 4.33 11.54 5.13
N GLU A 290 3.12 11.03 5.42
CA GLU A 290 1.95 11.12 4.54
C GLU A 290 1.64 12.59 4.17
N LYS A 291 1.70 13.49 5.16
CA LYS A 291 1.46 14.92 4.97
C LYS A 291 2.66 15.67 4.37
N GLY A 292 3.84 15.06 4.28
CA GLY A 292 5.05 15.72 3.82
C GLY A 292 5.49 16.84 4.77
N ASN A 293 5.22 16.69 6.06
CA ASN A 293 5.54 17.71 7.06
C ASN A 293 6.93 17.44 7.67
N SER A 294 7.96 18.03 7.05
CA SER A 294 9.36 17.81 7.46
C SER A 294 9.67 18.28 8.88
N GLU A 295 9.10 19.39 9.32
CA GLU A 295 9.36 19.95 10.66
C GLU A 295 8.81 19.01 11.74
N LEU A 296 7.57 18.54 11.58
CA LEU A 296 6.97 17.54 12.47
C LEU A 296 7.73 16.22 12.43
N LEU A 297 8.13 15.77 11.24
CA LEU A 297 8.87 14.53 11.07
C LEU A 297 10.21 14.56 11.82
N ILE A 298 11.00 15.62 11.65
CA ILE A 298 12.28 15.81 12.36
C ILE A 298 12.06 15.83 13.88
N CYS A 299 11.04 16.55 14.35
CA CYS A 299 10.70 16.60 15.77
C CYS A 299 10.43 15.19 16.34
N LEU A 300 9.66 14.37 15.62
CA LEU A 300 9.33 13.01 16.02
C LEU A 300 10.52 12.04 15.93
N LEU A 301 11.38 12.17 14.91
CA LEU A 301 12.54 11.30 14.73
C LEU A 301 13.66 11.56 15.75
N ASN A 302 13.81 12.81 16.18
CA ASN A 302 14.76 13.20 17.24
C ASN A 302 14.35 12.70 18.63
N TYR A 303 13.12 12.21 18.80
CA TYR A 303 12.66 11.68 20.07
C TYR A 303 13.29 10.32 20.38
N GLY A 304 14.08 10.24 21.46
CA GLY A 304 14.45 8.98 22.11
C GLY A 304 15.16 7.93 21.24
N ASN A 305 15.85 8.36 20.17
CA ASN A 305 16.38 7.49 19.11
C ASN A 305 15.27 6.60 18.50
N THR A 306 14.14 7.21 18.15
CA THR A 306 13.01 6.49 17.55
C THR A 306 13.49 5.73 16.32
N LYS A 307 13.21 4.43 16.29
CA LYS A 307 13.59 3.58 15.18
C LYS A 307 12.59 3.72 14.05
N VAL A 308 13.02 4.31 12.93
CA VAL A 308 12.32 4.18 11.65
C VAL A 308 12.28 2.69 11.30
N ASN A 309 11.10 2.12 11.08
CA ASN A 309 10.93 0.73 10.63
C ASN A 309 10.75 0.68 9.10
N SER A 310 10.74 -0.53 8.52
CA SER A 310 10.58 -0.71 7.07
C SER A 310 9.25 -0.17 6.53
N TYR A 311 8.20 -0.10 7.37
CA TYR A 311 6.91 0.48 7.00
C TYR A 311 7.01 2.00 6.78
N HIS A 312 7.66 2.74 7.68
CA HIS A 312 7.88 4.19 7.50
C HIS A 312 8.72 4.49 6.25
N LEU A 313 9.72 3.65 5.95
CA LEU A 313 10.51 3.78 4.72
C LEU A 313 9.65 3.58 3.47
N ASN A 314 8.78 2.57 3.46
CA ASN A 314 7.82 2.37 2.35
C ASN A 314 6.90 3.58 2.19
N GLN A 315 6.34 4.12 3.27
CA GLN A 315 5.50 5.31 3.20
C GLN A 315 6.24 6.51 2.62
N ALA A 316 7.53 6.68 2.94
CA ALA A 316 8.33 7.77 2.38
C ALA A 316 8.62 7.59 0.88
N ILE A 317 8.89 6.35 0.46
CA ILE A 317 9.05 5.98 -0.96
C ILE A 317 7.74 6.21 -1.73
N GLU A 318 6.62 5.74 -1.20
CA GLU A 318 5.29 5.91 -1.79
C GLU A 318 4.89 7.38 -1.88
N LYS A 319 5.23 8.19 -0.86
CA LYS A 319 5.02 9.63 -0.86
C LYS A 319 5.74 10.30 -2.04
N GLY A 320 6.95 9.83 -2.37
CA GLY A 320 7.76 10.37 -3.48
C GLY A 320 8.34 11.75 -3.20
N ASP A 321 8.36 12.19 -1.94
CA ASP A 321 9.04 13.42 -1.54
C ASP A 321 10.48 13.08 -1.15
N LEU A 322 11.43 13.53 -1.97
CA LEU A 322 12.84 13.25 -1.79
C LEU A 322 13.41 13.80 -0.47
N ALA A 323 12.93 14.96 0.00
CA ALA A 323 13.41 15.54 1.25
C ALA A 323 12.95 14.69 2.45
N ILE A 324 11.68 14.28 2.43
CA ILE A 324 11.12 13.38 3.46
C ILE A 324 11.87 12.05 3.46
N LEU A 325 12.11 11.44 2.29
CA LEU A 325 12.85 10.18 2.21
C LEU A 325 14.26 10.29 2.79
N LYS A 326 15.00 11.36 2.45
CA LYS A 326 16.35 11.60 2.99
C LYS A 326 16.31 11.73 4.51
N THR A 327 15.38 12.53 5.04
CA THR A 327 15.20 12.67 6.49
C THR A 327 14.91 11.32 7.16
N VAL A 328 14.04 10.50 6.57
CA VAL A 328 13.74 9.15 7.08
C VAL A 328 14.97 8.24 7.06
N LEU A 329 15.75 8.25 5.98
CA LEU A 329 16.96 7.43 5.84
C LEU A 329 18.09 7.86 6.79
N GLU A 330 18.30 9.17 6.98
CA GLU A 330 19.31 9.72 7.90
C GLU A 330 19.06 9.34 9.36
N HIS A 331 17.79 9.15 9.74
CA HIS A 331 17.38 8.73 11.08
C HIS A 331 17.07 7.22 11.18
N SER A 332 17.24 6.48 10.09
CA SER A 332 16.98 5.05 10.08
C SER A 332 18.22 4.27 10.51
N THR A 333 18.05 3.42 11.52
CA THR A 333 18.98 2.31 11.79
C THR A 333 18.52 1.00 11.14
N THR A 334 17.40 1.01 10.44
CA THR A 334 16.78 -0.17 9.83
C THR A 334 17.39 -0.41 8.46
N LYS A 335 17.79 -1.65 8.22
CA LYS A 335 18.29 -2.10 6.93
C LYS A 335 17.17 -1.96 5.89
N ILE A 336 17.49 -1.36 4.73
CA ILE A 336 16.58 -1.34 3.58
C ILE A 336 16.33 -2.78 3.15
N GLU A 337 15.09 -3.25 3.17
CA GLU A 337 14.74 -4.63 2.83
C GLU A 337 14.45 -4.77 1.33
N LEU A 338 14.41 -6.02 0.85
CA LEU A 338 14.09 -6.33 -0.55
C LEU A 338 12.76 -5.71 -1.01
N TYR A 339 11.78 -5.70 -0.11
CA TYR A 339 10.48 -5.10 -0.36
C TYR A 339 10.55 -3.58 -0.53
N ASN A 340 11.37 -2.88 0.25
CA ASN A 340 11.59 -1.44 0.08
C ASN A 340 12.20 -1.12 -1.29
N LEU A 341 13.16 -1.94 -1.75
CA LEU A 341 13.76 -1.79 -3.08
C LEU A 341 12.74 -2.00 -4.19
N ASN A 342 11.89 -3.03 -4.08
CA ASN A 342 10.81 -3.24 -5.04
C ASN A 342 9.87 -2.04 -5.12
N GLN A 343 9.45 -1.50 -3.97
CA GLN A 343 8.59 -0.33 -3.94
C GLN A 343 9.23 0.89 -4.62
N ALA A 344 10.53 1.11 -4.44
CA ALA A 344 11.25 2.19 -5.11
C ALA A 344 11.32 2.00 -6.64
N ILE A 345 11.52 0.76 -7.10
CA ILE A 345 11.51 0.41 -8.53
C ILE A 345 10.10 0.60 -9.11
N GLU A 346 9.07 0.11 -8.42
CA GLU A 346 7.67 0.22 -8.86
C GLU A 346 7.20 1.67 -8.93
N LYS A 347 7.65 2.52 -7.99
CA LYS A 347 7.38 3.97 -7.99
C LYS A 347 7.83 4.65 -9.28
N GLY A 348 8.94 4.19 -9.88
CA GLY A 348 9.47 4.72 -11.14
C GLY A 348 10.06 6.13 -11.04
N ASP A 349 10.30 6.64 -9.83
CA ASP A 349 11.01 7.89 -9.62
C ASP A 349 12.50 7.62 -9.45
N LEU A 350 13.30 8.04 -10.43
CA LEU A 350 14.75 7.80 -10.47
C LEU A 350 15.50 8.43 -9.29
N ALA A 351 15.08 9.60 -8.81
CA ALA A 351 15.77 10.28 -7.72
C ALA A 351 15.52 9.56 -6.38
N ILE A 352 14.30 9.08 -6.19
CA ILE A 352 13.92 8.22 -5.06
C ILE A 352 14.71 6.91 -5.12
N LEU A 353 14.71 6.23 -6.27
CA LEU A 353 15.42 4.96 -6.44
C LEU A 353 16.92 5.09 -6.16
N LYS A 354 17.59 6.09 -6.73
CA LYS A 354 19.02 6.33 -6.47
C LYS A 354 19.29 6.57 -5.00
N THR A 355 18.46 7.37 -4.34
CA THR A 355 18.60 7.64 -2.90
C THR A 355 18.46 6.35 -2.08
N VAL A 356 17.50 5.48 -2.41
CA VAL A 356 17.34 4.18 -1.76
C VAL A 356 18.54 3.27 -2.03
N LEU A 357 19.04 3.21 -3.26
CA LEU A 357 20.19 2.37 -3.64
C LEU A 357 21.48 2.82 -2.93
N GLU A 358 21.75 4.12 -2.86
CA GLU A 358 22.92 4.71 -2.18
C GLU A 358 22.94 4.40 -0.67
N HIS A 359 21.78 4.27 -0.04
CA HIS A 359 21.64 3.93 1.38
C HIS A 359 21.43 2.43 1.62
N SER A 360 21.35 1.62 0.56
CA SER A 360 21.09 0.19 0.66
C SER A 360 22.39 -0.60 0.79
N THR A 361 22.41 -1.52 1.76
CA THR A 361 23.37 -2.64 1.82
C THR A 361 22.73 -3.96 1.39
N THR A 362 21.47 -3.92 0.97
CA THR A 362 20.74 -5.10 0.51
C THR A 362 21.11 -5.39 -0.93
N LYS A 363 21.50 -6.64 -1.18
CA LYS A 363 21.79 -7.14 -2.51
C LYS A 363 20.51 -7.10 -3.35
N ILE A 364 20.61 -6.51 -4.54
CA ILE A 364 19.56 -6.58 -5.56
C ILE A 364 19.43 -8.05 -5.98
N GLU A 365 18.25 -8.66 -5.86
CA GLU A 365 18.00 -10.04 -6.26
C GLU A 365 17.37 -10.12 -7.66
N LEU A 366 17.31 -11.33 -8.22
CA LEU A 366 16.74 -11.59 -9.55
C LEU A 366 15.31 -11.05 -9.69
N TYR A 367 14.52 -11.09 -8.62
CA TYR A 367 13.16 -10.56 -8.61
C TYR A 367 13.15 -9.04 -8.84
N ASN A 368 14.01 -8.26 -8.17
CA ASN A 368 14.08 -6.81 -8.37
C ASN A 368 14.50 -6.48 -9.80
N LEU A 369 15.47 -7.23 -10.33
CA LEU A 369 15.97 -7.04 -11.69
C LEU A 369 14.86 -7.30 -12.72
N ASN A 370 14.11 -8.39 -12.54
CA ASN A 370 12.94 -8.69 -13.37
C ASN A 370 11.88 -7.57 -13.31
N GLN A 371 11.58 -7.05 -12.12
CA GLN A 371 10.65 -5.92 -11.96
C GLN A 371 11.14 -4.67 -12.71
N ALA A 372 12.43 -4.36 -12.64
CA ALA A 372 13.01 -3.23 -13.38
C ALA A 372 12.91 -3.42 -14.90
N ILE A 373 13.14 -4.64 -15.40
CA ILE A 373 12.97 -4.99 -16.82
C ILE A 373 11.50 -4.87 -17.24
N GLU A 374 10.58 -5.38 -16.43
CA GLU A 374 9.14 -5.36 -16.72
C GLU A 374 8.59 -3.93 -16.76
N LYS A 375 9.04 -3.06 -15.86
CA LYS A 375 8.65 -1.65 -15.83
C LYS A 375 8.97 -0.96 -17.16
N GLY A 376 10.10 -1.30 -17.78
CA GLY A 376 10.51 -0.80 -19.10
C GLY A 376 11.05 0.63 -19.10
N ASP A 377 11.28 1.23 -17.93
CA ASP A 377 12.00 2.50 -17.83
C ASP A 377 13.51 2.23 -17.86
N LEU A 378 14.15 2.67 -18.95
CA LEU A 378 15.58 2.48 -19.17
C LEU A 378 16.45 3.13 -18.09
N ALA A 379 16.06 4.29 -17.56
CA ALA A 379 16.86 4.98 -16.55
C ALA A 379 16.81 4.25 -15.21
N THR A 380 15.63 3.75 -14.83
CA THR A 380 15.46 2.88 -13.66
C THR A 380 16.26 1.58 -13.81
N LEU A 381 16.15 0.91 -14.96
CA LEU A 381 16.90 -0.33 -15.23
C LEU A 381 18.41 -0.10 -15.12
N LYS A 382 18.94 0.97 -15.71
CA LYS A 382 20.37 1.30 -15.62
C LYS A 382 20.80 1.54 -14.18
N ALA A 383 20.03 2.30 -13.40
CA ALA A 383 20.34 2.54 -11.99
C ALA A 383 20.38 1.23 -11.18
N VAL A 384 19.45 0.30 -11.45
CA VAL A 384 19.42 -1.04 -10.83
C VAL A 384 20.63 -1.86 -11.26
N LEU A 385 20.97 -1.88 -12.55
CA LEU A 385 22.12 -2.65 -13.08
C LEU A 385 23.45 -2.14 -12.53
N GLU A 386 23.65 -0.82 -12.46
CA GLU A 386 24.86 -0.18 -11.92
C GLU A 386 25.12 -0.53 -10.44
N HIS A 387 24.05 -0.74 -9.65
CA HIS A 387 24.14 -1.12 -8.23
C HIS A 387 23.99 -2.63 -8.00
N SER A 388 23.79 -3.42 -9.06
CA SER A 388 23.58 -4.86 -8.95
C SER A 388 24.91 -5.60 -8.99
N THR A 389 25.09 -6.52 -8.05
CA THR A 389 26.10 -7.59 -8.13
C THR A 389 25.49 -8.94 -8.48
N THR A 390 24.18 -8.97 -8.74
CA THR A 390 23.48 -10.18 -9.15
C THR A 390 23.73 -10.47 -10.61
N LYS A 391 24.18 -11.69 -10.87
CA LYS A 391 24.37 -12.20 -12.21
C LYS A 391 23.03 -12.22 -12.95
N ILE A 392 23.01 -11.63 -14.13
CA ILE A 392 21.87 -11.70 -15.07
C ILE A 392 21.75 -13.16 -15.52
N GLU A 393 20.59 -13.77 -15.40
CA GLU A 393 20.33 -15.15 -15.81
C GLU A 393 19.57 -15.21 -17.14
N SER A 394 19.55 -16.40 -17.76
CA SER A 394 18.81 -16.67 -19.01
C SER A 394 17.34 -16.24 -18.94
N ASN A 395 16.69 -16.37 -17.77
CA ASN A 395 15.32 -15.91 -17.59
C ASN A 395 15.17 -14.38 -17.66
N ASN A 396 16.13 -13.61 -17.15
CA ASN A 396 16.10 -12.14 -17.26
C ASN A 396 16.22 -11.70 -18.73
N LEU A 397 17.09 -12.38 -19.51
CA LEU A 397 17.25 -12.15 -20.95
C LEU A 397 15.95 -12.45 -21.70
N ASN A 398 15.31 -13.58 -21.40
CA ASN A 398 14.00 -13.92 -21.95
C ASN A 398 12.94 -12.85 -21.65
N GLN A 399 12.90 -12.33 -20.42
CA GLN A 399 11.98 -11.25 -20.08
C GLN A 399 12.25 -9.97 -20.88
N ALA A 400 13.51 -9.57 -21.03
CA ALA A 400 13.88 -8.40 -21.83
C ALA A 400 13.48 -8.58 -23.32
N ILE A 401 13.70 -9.77 -23.88
CA ILE A 401 13.26 -10.13 -25.24
C ILE A 401 11.73 -10.10 -25.35
N ALA A 402 11.01 -10.66 -24.37
CA ALA A 402 9.56 -10.67 -24.34
C ALA A 402 8.98 -9.25 -24.31
N LYS A 403 9.58 -8.36 -23.52
CA LYS A 403 9.19 -6.94 -23.45
C LYS A 403 9.25 -6.29 -24.83
N GLY A 404 10.27 -6.62 -25.62
CA GLY A 404 10.42 -6.13 -27.01
C GLY A 404 10.92 -4.69 -27.11
N ASP A 405 11.40 -4.11 -26.01
CA ASP A 405 12.10 -2.83 -26.03
C ASP A 405 13.59 -3.07 -26.30
N LEU A 406 14.08 -2.59 -27.44
CA LEU A 406 15.47 -2.78 -27.87
C LEU A 406 16.46 -2.10 -26.92
N ALA A 407 16.13 -0.92 -26.37
CA ALA A 407 17.02 -0.21 -25.48
C ALA A 407 17.13 -0.91 -24.12
N THR A 408 16.02 -1.42 -23.60
CA THR A 408 16.01 -2.30 -22.41
C THR A 408 16.88 -3.53 -22.66
N LEU A 409 16.66 -4.24 -23.78
CA LEU A 409 17.43 -5.44 -24.09
C LEU A 409 18.93 -5.15 -24.20
N LYS A 410 19.33 -4.08 -24.90
CA LYS A 410 20.73 -3.69 -25.00
C LYS A 410 21.35 -3.40 -23.64
N ALA A 411 20.65 -2.67 -22.76
CA ALA A 411 21.14 -2.41 -21.41
C ALA A 411 21.35 -3.69 -20.59
N VAL A 412 20.44 -4.67 -20.71
CA VAL A 412 20.58 -6.00 -20.07
C VAL A 412 21.78 -6.76 -20.66
N LEU A 413 21.93 -6.77 -21.99
CA LEU A 413 23.02 -7.47 -22.67
C LEU A 413 24.39 -6.88 -22.32
N GLU A 414 24.52 -5.55 -22.29
CA GLU A 414 25.76 -4.84 -21.93
C GLU A 414 26.25 -5.16 -20.51
N HIS A 415 25.32 -5.45 -19.59
CA HIS A 415 25.63 -5.81 -18.20
C HIS A 415 25.63 -7.33 -17.96
N SER A 416 25.36 -8.13 -18.98
CA SER A 416 25.30 -9.59 -18.86
C SER A 416 26.67 -10.22 -19.11
N THR A 417 27.07 -11.11 -18.20
CA THR A 417 28.15 -12.08 -18.44
C THR A 417 27.61 -13.48 -18.76
N THR A 418 26.28 -13.63 -18.80
CA THR A 418 25.61 -14.88 -19.12
C THR A 418 25.58 -15.09 -20.61
N LYS A 419 25.98 -16.31 -21.01
CA LYS A 419 25.93 -16.74 -22.40
C LYS A 419 24.48 -16.75 -22.87
N ILE A 420 24.27 -16.32 -24.12
CA ILE A 420 23.00 -16.51 -24.81
C ILE A 420 22.77 -18.01 -24.98
N GLU A 421 21.68 -18.52 -24.43
CA GLU A 421 21.26 -19.91 -24.55
C GLU A 421 20.32 -20.08 -25.75
N SER A 422 20.21 -21.32 -26.24
CA SER A 422 19.30 -21.69 -27.33
C SER A 422 17.86 -21.22 -27.07
N ASN A 423 17.38 -21.29 -25.82
CA ASN A 423 16.06 -20.80 -25.45
C ASN A 423 15.88 -19.28 -25.65
N ASN A 424 16.90 -18.47 -25.34
CA ASN A 424 16.85 -17.03 -25.56
C ASN A 424 16.74 -16.71 -27.05
N LEU A 425 17.50 -17.42 -27.87
CA LEU A 425 17.47 -17.25 -29.32
C LEU A 425 16.11 -17.65 -29.91
N ASN A 426 15.55 -18.79 -29.47
CA ASN A 426 14.19 -19.19 -29.86
C ASN A 426 13.15 -18.14 -29.49
N GLN A 427 13.26 -17.55 -28.30
CA GLN A 427 12.33 -16.52 -27.85
C GLN A 427 12.42 -15.26 -28.71
N ALA A 428 13.62 -14.86 -29.14
CA ALA A 428 13.81 -13.73 -30.05
C ALA A 428 13.25 -14.02 -31.45
N ILE A 429 13.48 -15.23 -31.98
CA ILE A 429 12.89 -15.69 -33.24
C ILE A 429 11.37 -15.68 -33.14
N ALA A 430 10.80 -16.26 -32.08
CA ALA A 430 9.36 -16.32 -31.85
C ALA A 430 8.74 -14.91 -31.75
N LYS A 431 9.41 -13.96 -31.09
CA LYS A 431 8.98 -12.56 -31.02
C LYS A 431 8.84 -11.93 -32.40
N GLY A 432 9.74 -12.26 -33.33
CA GLY A 432 9.69 -11.80 -34.73
C GLY A 432 10.07 -10.35 -34.94
N ASP A 433 10.65 -9.70 -33.94
CA ASP A 433 11.25 -8.39 -34.10
C ASP A 433 12.70 -8.56 -34.55
N LEU A 434 12.99 -8.13 -35.78
CA LEU A 434 14.30 -8.26 -36.39
C LEU A 434 15.40 -7.50 -35.61
N ALA A 435 15.08 -6.36 -35.02
CA ALA A 435 16.07 -5.57 -34.28
C ALA A 435 16.44 -6.25 -32.95
N ILE A 436 15.45 -6.83 -32.27
CA ILE A 436 15.65 -7.66 -31.08
C ILE A 436 16.49 -8.90 -31.42
N LEU A 437 16.14 -9.62 -32.48
CA LEU A 437 16.89 -10.80 -32.91
C LEU A 437 18.35 -10.46 -33.22
N LYS A 438 18.59 -9.38 -33.96
CA LYS A 438 19.95 -8.93 -34.27
C LYS A 438 20.75 -8.60 -33.01
N ALA A 439 20.16 -7.89 -32.04
CA ALA A 439 20.83 -7.61 -30.77
C ALA A 439 21.21 -8.89 -30.00
N VAL A 440 20.34 -9.91 -30.00
CA VAL A 440 20.63 -11.22 -29.39
C VAL A 440 21.74 -11.96 -30.13
N LEU A 441 21.69 -11.99 -31.47
CA LEU A 441 22.70 -12.64 -32.31
C LEU A 441 24.08 -11.98 -32.18
N GLU A 442 24.15 -10.65 -32.16
CA GLU A 442 25.40 -9.89 -31.98
C GLU A 442 26.12 -10.22 -30.66
N HIS A 443 25.36 -10.53 -29.61
CA HIS A 443 25.89 -10.93 -28.30
C HIS A 443 25.98 -12.45 -28.11
N SER A 444 25.57 -13.24 -29.10
CA SER A 444 25.65 -14.69 -29.05
C SER A 444 27.05 -15.16 -29.43
N THR A 445 27.73 -15.80 -28.50
CA THR A 445 28.97 -16.57 -28.76
C THR A 445 28.70 -18.07 -28.87
N THR A 446 27.44 -18.48 -28.70
CA THR A 446 27.01 -19.87 -28.71
C THR A 446 26.74 -20.32 -30.15
N LYS A 447 27.00 -21.61 -30.42
CA LYS A 447 26.60 -22.24 -31.68
C LYS A 447 25.08 -22.15 -31.83
N ILE A 448 24.60 -21.72 -33.00
CA ILE A 448 23.18 -21.79 -33.30
C ILE A 448 22.80 -23.25 -33.47
N GLU A 449 21.87 -23.72 -32.65
CA GLU A 449 21.43 -25.11 -32.69
C GLU A 449 20.46 -25.36 -33.85
N LEU A 450 20.43 -26.60 -34.34
CA LEU A 450 19.50 -27.05 -35.38
C LEU A 450 18.05 -26.65 -35.07
N TYR A 451 17.66 -26.74 -33.80
CA TYR A 451 16.33 -26.38 -33.34
C TYR A 451 16.03 -24.89 -33.54
N ASN A 452 16.99 -23.99 -33.32
CA ASN A 452 16.79 -22.55 -33.55
C ASN A 452 16.55 -22.25 -35.03
N LEU A 453 17.34 -22.87 -35.92
CA LEU A 453 17.17 -22.70 -37.36
C LEU A 453 15.81 -23.23 -37.84
N ASN A 454 15.39 -24.40 -37.35
CA ASN A 454 14.08 -24.95 -37.66
C ASN A 454 12.94 -24.04 -37.20
N GLN A 455 13.07 -23.38 -36.05
CA GLN A 455 12.08 -22.40 -35.59
C GLN A 455 12.03 -21.16 -36.50
N ALA A 456 13.18 -20.67 -36.97
CA ALA A 456 13.21 -19.56 -37.92
C ALA A 456 12.58 -19.92 -39.28
N ILE A 457 12.83 -21.15 -39.75
CA ILE A 457 12.21 -21.70 -40.96
C ILE A 457 10.68 -21.79 -40.78
N ALA A 458 10.23 -22.42 -39.70
CA ALA A 458 8.80 -22.60 -39.42
C ALA A 458 8.05 -21.27 -39.25
N LYS A 459 8.72 -20.23 -38.76
CA LYS A 459 8.14 -18.88 -38.69
C LYS A 459 7.80 -18.30 -40.06
N GLY A 460 8.56 -18.67 -41.10
CA GLY A 460 8.34 -18.23 -42.48
C GLY A 460 8.67 -16.76 -42.78
N ASP A 461 9.22 -16.03 -41.81
CA ASP A 461 9.66 -14.65 -41.98
C ASP A 461 11.07 -14.63 -42.57
N LEU A 462 11.19 -14.19 -43.83
CA LEU A 462 12.45 -14.17 -44.57
C LEU A 462 13.52 -13.29 -43.94
N ALA A 463 13.16 -12.18 -43.29
CA ALA A 463 14.13 -11.29 -42.67
C ALA A 463 14.73 -11.93 -41.42
N ILE A 464 13.89 -12.57 -40.60
CA ILE A 464 14.30 -13.34 -39.42
C ILE A 464 15.16 -14.54 -39.83
N LEU A 465 14.70 -15.33 -40.80
CA LEU A 465 15.43 -16.50 -41.30
C LEU A 465 16.80 -16.11 -41.87
N LYS A 466 16.84 -15.04 -42.66
CA LYS A 466 18.10 -14.51 -43.20
C LYS A 466 19.07 -14.09 -42.10
N ALA A 467 18.59 -13.39 -41.06
CA ALA A 467 19.44 -12.99 -39.94
C ALA A 467 20.06 -14.18 -39.20
N VAL A 468 19.31 -15.28 -39.03
CA VAL A 468 19.83 -16.52 -38.40
C VAL A 468 20.85 -17.21 -39.32
N LEU A 469 20.58 -17.30 -40.62
CA LEU A 469 21.46 -17.93 -41.61
C LEU A 469 22.77 -17.15 -41.85
N GLU A 470 22.80 -15.85 -41.58
CA GLU A 470 24.01 -15.03 -41.69
C GLU A 470 24.95 -15.16 -40.47
N HIS A 471 24.51 -15.84 -39.40
CA HIS A 471 25.34 -15.99 -38.21
C HIS A 471 26.50 -16.97 -38.43
N PRO A 472 27.75 -16.65 -38.05
CA PRO A 472 28.92 -17.45 -38.40
C PRO A 472 28.94 -18.90 -37.89
N THR A 473 28.21 -19.18 -36.80
CA THR A 473 28.19 -20.51 -36.18
C THR A 473 27.08 -21.43 -36.69
N ILE A 474 26.33 -20.99 -37.71
CA ILE A 474 25.22 -21.77 -38.26
C ILE A 474 25.74 -22.96 -39.07
N GLU A 475 25.10 -24.11 -38.88
CA GLU A 475 25.28 -25.29 -39.73
C GLU A 475 23.94 -25.61 -40.40
N VAL A 476 23.91 -25.57 -41.72
CA VAL A 476 22.73 -25.92 -42.52
C VAL A 476 22.89 -27.36 -43.00
N SER A 477 21.90 -28.20 -42.70
CA SER A 477 21.88 -29.62 -43.06
C SER A 477 20.73 -29.93 -44.02
N SER A 478 20.74 -31.13 -44.60
CA SER A 478 19.64 -31.63 -45.42
C SER A 478 18.31 -31.70 -44.65
N TYR A 479 18.35 -31.90 -43.33
CA TYR A 479 17.16 -31.86 -42.49
C TYR A 479 16.49 -30.48 -42.50
N ASN A 480 17.26 -29.39 -42.56
CA ASN A 480 16.70 -28.04 -42.63
C ASN A 480 15.99 -27.78 -43.97
N ILE A 481 16.43 -28.41 -45.06
CA ILE A 481 15.73 -28.34 -46.35
C ILE A 481 14.37 -29.04 -46.24
N TYR A 482 14.33 -30.23 -45.63
CA TYR A 482 13.09 -30.94 -45.37
C TYR A 482 12.12 -30.09 -44.53
N THR A 483 12.59 -29.50 -43.42
CA THR A 483 11.78 -28.58 -42.60
C THR A 483 11.26 -27.39 -43.42
N ALA A 484 12.07 -26.84 -44.33
CA ALA A 484 11.66 -25.73 -45.19
C ALA A 484 10.58 -26.16 -46.18
N GLU A 485 10.68 -27.36 -46.75
CA GLU A 485 9.68 -27.92 -47.67
C GLU A 485 8.33 -28.14 -46.99
N GLU A 486 8.33 -28.52 -45.71
CA GLU A 486 7.11 -28.63 -44.89
C GLU A 486 6.38 -27.28 -44.67
N THR A 487 7.08 -26.14 -44.83
CA THR A 487 6.42 -24.81 -44.73
C THR A 487 5.60 -24.45 -45.97
N HIS A 488 5.83 -25.14 -47.10
CA HIS A 488 5.27 -24.80 -48.42
C HIS A 488 5.53 -23.35 -48.88
N ASN A 489 6.52 -22.67 -48.29
CA ASN A 489 6.92 -21.32 -48.67
C ASN A 489 8.15 -21.39 -49.59
N LEU A 490 7.95 -21.11 -50.89
CA LEU A 490 9.00 -21.20 -51.90
C LEU A 490 10.21 -20.31 -51.58
N ASP A 491 9.99 -19.09 -51.09
CA ASP A 491 11.09 -18.16 -50.78
C ASP A 491 11.95 -18.69 -49.62
N VAL A 492 11.33 -19.33 -48.62
CA VAL A 492 12.02 -19.97 -47.49
C VAL A 492 12.83 -21.17 -47.97
N ILE A 493 12.23 -22.02 -48.82
CA ILE A 493 12.89 -23.20 -49.40
C ILE A 493 14.12 -22.78 -50.22
N GLU A 494 13.97 -21.78 -51.09
CA GLU A 494 15.06 -21.26 -51.93
C GLU A 494 16.18 -20.66 -51.08
N LEU A 495 15.83 -19.89 -50.04
CA LEU A 495 16.82 -19.29 -49.14
C LEU A 495 17.62 -20.35 -48.38
N VAL A 496 16.97 -21.38 -47.82
CA VAL A 496 17.67 -22.47 -47.10
C VAL A 496 18.55 -23.28 -48.05
N LYS A 497 18.06 -23.63 -49.25
CA LYS A 497 18.84 -24.36 -50.28
C LYS A 497 20.09 -23.58 -50.70
N LYS A 498 19.97 -22.26 -50.84
CA LYS A 498 21.11 -21.39 -51.17
C LYS A 498 22.23 -21.49 -50.13
N TYR A 499 21.89 -21.40 -48.84
CA TYR A 499 22.89 -21.49 -47.77
C TYR A 499 23.46 -22.91 -47.61
N TYR A 500 22.62 -23.94 -47.74
CA TYR A 500 23.09 -25.34 -47.75
C TYR A 500 24.15 -25.60 -48.83
N ASN A 501 23.88 -25.18 -50.07
CA ASN A 501 24.82 -25.36 -51.18
C ASN A 501 26.13 -24.60 -50.94
N SER A 502 26.06 -23.41 -50.33
CA SER A 502 27.26 -22.67 -49.94
C SER A 502 28.09 -23.45 -48.93
N THR A 503 27.47 -24.04 -47.90
CA THR A 503 28.18 -24.85 -46.89
C THR A 503 28.86 -26.07 -47.50
N ILE A 504 28.18 -26.80 -48.39
CA ILE A 504 28.75 -27.97 -49.09
C ILE A 504 29.93 -27.58 -49.98
N ASN A 505 29.82 -26.49 -50.73
CA ASN A 505 30.90 -26.01 -51.61
C ASN A 505 32.15 -25.61 -50.81
N THR A 506 31.99 -25.05 -49.60
CA THR A 506 33.13 -24.73 -48.73
C THR A 506 33.82 -26.01 -48.23
N ILE A 507 33.06 -27.00 -47.73
CA ILE A 507 33.61 -28.28 -47.22
C ILE A 507 34.37 -29.03 -48.32
N THR A 508 33.76 -29.16 -49.50
CA THR A 508 34.38 -29.85 -50.66
C THR A 508 35.62 -29.11 -51.19
N SER A 509 35.72 -27.80 -51.01
CA SER A 509 36.93 -27.05 -51.35
C SER A 509 38.06 -27.25 -50.34
N GLU A 510 37.75 -27.36 -49.04
CA GLU A 510 38.74 -27.59 -47.97
C GLU A 510 39.32 -29.00 -48.01
N GLU A 511 38.49 -30.03 -48.25
CA GLU A 511 38.92 -31.43 -48.41
C GLU A 511 39.86 -31.60 -49.62
N ASN A 512 39.58 -30.92 -50.73
CA ASN A 512 40.44 -30.96 -51.91
C ASN A 512 41.82 -30.31 -51.68
N THR A 513 41.97 -29.35 -50.76
CA THR A 513 43.27 -28.74 -50.42
C THR A 513 44.16 -29.64 -49.54
N ILE A 514 43.57 -30.50 -48.71
CA ILE A 514 44.33 -31.41 -47.84
C ILE A 514 44.96 -32.54 -48.66
N ASP A 515 44.26 -33.04 -49.67
CA ASP A 515 44.72 -34.17 -50.51
C ASP A 515 45.92 -33.82 -51.43
N ILE A 516 46.15 -32.53 -51.72
CA ILE A 516 47.29 -32.08 -52.57
C ILE A 516 48.60 -31.92 -51.79
N THR A 517 48.59 -31.97 -50.45
CA THR A 517 49.80 -31.78 -49.62
C THR A 517 50.54 -33.07 -49.26
N LEU A 518 50.00 -34.25 -49.64
CA LEU A 518 50.50 -35.56 -49.19
C LEU A 518 51.22 -36.41 -50.25
N THR A 519 51.59 -35.84 -51.41
CA THR A 519 52.31 -36.57 -52.47
C THR A 519 53.59 -35.85 -52.93
N VAL A 520 54.62 -35.81 -52.08
CA VAL A 520 56.03 -35.86 -52.52
C VAL A 520 56.87 -36.59 -51.46
N VAL A 521 57.11 -37.88 -51.65
CA VAL A 521 58.31 -38.55 -51.10
C VAL A 521 58.97 -39.28 -52.27
N GLU A 522 60.08 -38.72 -52.73
CA GLU A 522 60.95 -39.30 -53.75
C GLU A 522 61.66 -40.57 -53.24
N GLU A 523 61.93 -41.45 -54.19
CA GLU A 523 62.49 -42.79 -54.07
C GLU A 523 63.88 -42.86 -53.40
N VAL A 524 64.09 -43.93 -52.64
CA VAL A 524 65.38 -44.39 -52.10
C VAL A 524 65.98 -45.43 -53.06
N PRO A 525 67.27 -45.33 -53.46
CA PRO A 525 67.98 -46.47 -54.02
C PRO A 525 68.78 -47.23 -52.94
N ALA A 526 68.77 -48.55 -53.08
CA ALA A 526 69.42 -49.54 -52.21
C ALA A 526 70.89 -49.79 -52.56
N LEU A 527 71.53 -50.60 -51.69
CA LEU A 527 72.84 -51.29 -51.74
C LEU A 527 73.96 -50.57 -50.96
N GLY A 528 74.71 -51.20 -50.05
CA GLY A 528 74.78 -52.60 -49.63
C GLY A 528 75.98 -52.81 -48.68
N GLU A 529 75.95 -53.94 -47.95
CA GLU A 529 77.05 -54.71 -47.32
C GLU A 529 77.94 -54.01 -46.28
N GLY A 530 77.96 -54.46 -45.01
CA GLY A 530 78.86 -55.52 -44.49
C GLY A 530 80.21 -54.89 -44.08
N ILE A 531 80.89 -55.15 -42.95
CA ILE A 531 80.99 -56.29 -42.04
C ILE A 531 81.76 -55.79 -40.78
N GLU A 532 81.53 -56.45 -39.63
CA GLU A 532 82.45 -56.76 -38.52
C GLU A 532 83.23 -55.69 -37.71
N GLY A 533 83.10 -55.79 -36.38
CA GLY A 533 84.26 -56.16 -35.55
C GLY A 533 84.66 -55.26 -34.37
N VAL A 534 84.39 -55.80 -33.15
CA VAL A 534 84.89 -55.47 -31.79
C VAL A 534 84.22 -54.33 -31.04
#